data_AF-A0A6J2P9H3-F1
#
_entry.id   AF-A0A6J2P9H3-F1
#
_cell.length_a   1.000
_cell.length_b   1.000
_cell.length_c   1.000
_cell.angle_alpha   90.00
_cell.angle_beta   90.00
_cell.angle_gamma   90.00
#
_symmetry.space_group_name_H-M   'P 1'
#
loop_
_entity.id
_entity.type
_entity.pdbx_description
1 polymer ?
#
loop_
_entity_poly.entity_id
_entity_poly.type
_entity_poly.pdbx_seq_one_letter_code
_entity_poly.pdbx_strand_id
1 'polypeptide(L)'
;MSSRVCRSCGGSDIDVDQARGSAVCTSCGSVLEDNIIVSEVQFVEGSGGVSSAVGQFVSADGPVKAPLLGSGFHTSVGKESRAQTLQGGKRQIQQLGSQLQLNQHCLDTAFNFFKMVVSKHLTRGRKTEHVIAACLYLVCRTEGTPHMLLDLSDLLQ
;
A
#
# COMPACT_ATOMS: atom_id res chain seq x y z
N MET A 1 4.38 -20.21 -13.00
CA MET A 1 3.81 -21.27 -12.16
C MET A 1 4.53 -22.56 -12.49
N SER A 2 5.38 -23.05 -11.60
CA SER A 2 6.16 -24.27 -11.87
C SER A 2 5.22 -25.47 -11.79
N SER A 3 5.07 -26.22 -12.90
CA SER A 3 4.26 -27.44 -12.94
C SER A 3 4.85 -28.45 -11.95
N ARG A 4 4.14 -28.70 -10.85
CA ARG A 4 4.54 -29.72 -9.87
C ARG A 4 4.27 -31.08 -10.52
N VAL A 5 5.31 -31.90 -10.64
CA VAL A 5 5.22 -33.27 -11.17
C VAL A 5 5.59 -34.22 -10.03
N CYS A 6 4.85 -35.31 -9.89
CA CYS A 6 5.09 -36.29 -8.84
C CYS A 6 6.44 -36.99 -9.05
N ARG A 7 7.30 -36.96 -8.03
CA ARG A 7 8.64 -37.58 -8.08
C ARG A 7 8.61 -39.10 -8.09
N SER A 8 7.51 -39.70 -7.60
CA SER A 8 7.38 -41.15 -7.46
C SER A 8 6.85 -41.84 -8.72
N CYS A 9 5.90 -41.21 -9.43
CA CYS A 9 5.23 -41.82 -10.58
C CYS A 9 5.21 -40.96 -11.85
N GLY A 10 5.73 -39.73 -11.80
CA GLY A 10 5.72 -38.80 -12.95
C GLY A 10 4.34 -38.20 -13.26
N GLY A 11 3.31 -38.50 -12.47
CA GLY A 11 1.97 -37.93 -12.64
C GLY A 11 1.94 -36.42 -12.44
N SER A 12 1.14 -35.74 -13.27
CA SER A 12 0.86 -34.30 -13.17
C SER A 12 -0.44 -33.98 -12.41
N ASP A 13 -1.20 -35.01 -12.04
CA ASP A 13 -2.45 -34.87 -11.30
C ASP A 13 -2.16 -34.87 -9.80
N ILE A 14 -2.27 -33.69 -9.20
CA ILE A 14 -1.93 -33.43 -7.80
C ILE A 14 -3.12 -32.71 -7.18
N ASP A 15 -3.70 -33.36 -6.18
CA ASP A 15 -4.72 -32.77 -5.33
C ASP A 15 -4.05 -31.97 -4.22
N VAL A 16 -4.54 -30.75 -3.99
CA VAL A 16 -3.98 -29.83 -3.00
C VAL A 16 -5.07 -29.53 -1.98
N ASP A 17 -4.98 -30.18 -0.83
CA ASP A 17 -5.85 -29.91 0.31
C ASP A 17 -5.26 -28.74 1.10
N GLN A 18 -5.85 -27.56 0.88
CA GLN A 18 -5.43 -26.33 1.54
C GLN A 18 -5.78 -26.32 3.03
N ALA A 19 -6.84 -27.01 3.45
CA ALA A 19 -7.25 -27.09 4.85
C ALA A 19 -6.30 -27.95 5.68
N ARG A 20 -5.71 -28.99 5.08
CA ARG A 20 -4.68 -29.83 5.69
C ARG A 20 -3.26 -29.37 5.39
N GLY A 21 -3.10 -28.50 4.39
CA GLY A 21 -1.80 -28.00 3.93
C GLY A 21 -0.96 -29.09 3.26
N SER A 22 -1.60 -30.06 2.59
CA SER A 22 -0.92 -31.20 1.96
C SER A 22 -1.18 -31.23 0.46
N ALA A 23 -0.15 -31.55 -0.33
CA ALA A 23 -0.28 -31.82 -1.75
C ALA A 23 -0.05 -33.31 -2.00
N VAL A 24 -1.06 -34.02 -2.51
CA VAL A 24 -1.03 -35.47 -2.71
C VAL A 24 -1.23 -35.79 -4.18
N CYS A 25 -0.38 -36.66 -4.71
CA CYS A 25 -0.55 -37.17 -6.06
C CYS A 25 -1.70 -38.17 -6.11
N THR A 26 -2.71 -37.91 -6.94
CA THR A 26 -3.90 -38.76 -7.07
C THR A 26 -3.61 -40.10 -7.75
N SER A 27 -2.57 -40.16 -8.60
CA SER A 27 -2.23 -41.37 -9.35
C SER A 27 -1.45 -42.41 -8.55
N CYS A 28 -0.68 -42.01 -7.53
CA CYS A 28 0.14 -42.94 -6.73
C CYS A 28 0.02 -42.77 -5.21
N GLY A 29 -0.79 -41.81 -4.75
CA GLY A 29 -1.00 -41.53 -3.32
C GLY A 29 0.23 -40.94 -2.60
N SER A 30 1.28 -40.55 -3.32
CA SER A 30 2.47 -39.97 -2.70
C SER A 30 2.21 -38.52 -2.27
N VAL A 31 2.53 -38.20 -1.02
CA VAL A 31 2.52 -36.83 -0.49
C VAL A 31 3.76 -36.11 -1.00
N LEU A 32 3.56 -35.01 -1.72
CA LEU A 32 4.62 -34.23 -2.35
C LEU A 32 5.09 -33.07 -1.47
N GLU A 33 4.19 -32.50 -0.68
CA GLU A 33 4.47 -31.40 0.24
C GLU A 33 3.51 -31.51 1.43
N ASP A 34 4.06 -31.38 2.64
CA ASP A 34 3.31 -31.25 3.90
C ASP A 34 3.62 -29.87 4.49
N ASN A 35 2.59 -29.20 5.02
CA ASN A 35 2.63 -27.81 5.50
C ASN A 35 2.89 -26.78 4.39
N ILE A 36 2.06 -26.79 3.35
CA ILE A 36 2.07 -25.76 2.31
C ILE A 36 1.92 -24.38 2.96
N ILE A 37 2.90 -23.50 2.77
CA ILE A 37 2.84 -22.12 3.24
C ILE A 37 1.83 -21.36 2.37
N VAL A 38 0.65 -21.10 2.93
CA VAL A 38 -0.39 -20.33 2.26
C VAL A 38 -0.20 -18.84 2.59
N SER A 39 -0.32 -17.97 1.58
CA SER A 39 -0.32 -16.51 1.77
C SER A 39 -1.69 -15.98 2.22
N GLU A 40 -2.45 -16.74 3.00
CA GLU A 40 -3.75 -16.34 3.51
C GLU A 40 -3.64 -15.76 4.92
N VAL A 41 -4.54 -14.83 5.25
CA VAL A 41 -4.57 -14.18 6.57
C VAL A 41 -5.32 -15.10 7.53
N GLN A 42 -4.57 -15.77 8.42
CA GLN A 42 -5.15 -16.60 9.47
C GLN A 42 -5.59 -15.74 10.66
N PHE A 43 -6.72 -16.06 11.29
CA PHE A 43 -7.18 -15.41 12.53
C PHE A 43 -7.19 -16.41 13.68
N VAL A 44 -6.59 -16.05 14.81
CA VAL A 44 -6.61 -16.83 16.05
C VAL A 44 -7.56 -16.17 17.03
N GLU A 45 -8.47 -16.95 17.58
CA GLU A 45 -9.39 -16.50 18.62
C GLU A 45 -8.70 -16.60 19.99
N GLY A 46 -8.50 -15.44 20.63
CA GLY A 46 -8.00 -15.36 21.99
C GLY A 46 -9.06 -15.76 23.01
N SER A 47 -8.60 -16.19 24.19
CA SER A 47 -9.46 -16.52 25.34
C SER A 47 -10.29 -15.29 25.75
N GLY A 48 -11.51 -15.18 25.23
CA GLY A 48 -12.36 -13.99 25.37
C GLY A 48 -13.15 -13.60 24.11
N GLY A 49 -13.12 -14.38 23.03
CA GLY A 49 -13.87 -14.10 21.81
C GLY A 49 -13.24 -13.01 20.93
N VAL A 50 -11.99 -12.65 21.20
CA VAL A 50 -11.23 -11.65 20.43
C VAL A 50 -10.45 -12.36 19.33
N SER A 51 -10.87 -12.21 18.07
CA SER A 51 -10.11 -12.71 16.93
C SER A 51 -8.95 -11.76 16.60
N SER A 52 -7.72 -12.27 16.54
CA SER A 52 -6.52 -11.53 16.11
C SER A 52 -5.92 -12.17 14.87
N ALA A 53 -5.61 -11.37 13.84
CA ALA A 53 -4.90 -11.86 12.66
C ALA A 53 -3.47 -12.30 13.06
N VAL A 54 -3.07 -13.48 12.60
CA VAL A 54 -1.72 -14.01 12.79
C VAL A 54 -0.78 -13.29 11.84
N GLY A 55 0.26 -12.69 12.39
CA GLY A 55 1.25 -11.92 11.65
C GLY A 55 1.14 -10.41 11.90
N GLN A 56 2.07 -9.68 11.30
CA GLN A 56 2.20 -8.25 11.51
C GLN A 56 1.89 -7.51 10.21
N PHE A 57 0.93 -6.59 10.24
CA PHE A 57 0.68 -5.70 9.11
C PHE A 57 1.89 -4.77 8.90
N VAL A 58 2.54 -4.91 7.75
CA VAL A 58 3.62 -4.02 7.31
C VAL A 58 3.03 -3.08 6.27
N SER A 59 2.79 -1.83 6.66
CA SER A 59 2.37 -0.79 5.70
C SER A 59 3.57 -0.32 4.90
N ALA A 60 3.42 -0.21 3.57
CA ALA A 60 4.44 0.40 2.70
C ALA A 60 4.79 1.84 3.10
N ASP A 61 3.85 2.54 3.75
CA ASP A 61 3.97 3.94 4.20
C ASP A 61 4.03 4.09 5.74
N GLY A 62 3.95 2.99 6.51
CA GLY A 62 3.82 3.02 7.97
C GLY A 62 5.02 2.41 8.71
N PRO A 63 5.20 2.70 10.02
CA PRO A 63 6.29 2.11 10.78
C PRO A 63 6.11 0.59 10.85
N VAL A 64 7.21 -0.15 10.66
CA VAL A 64 7.33 -1.54 11.11
C VAL A 64 7.06 -1.51 12.61
N LYS A 65 5.88 -1.96 13.04
CA LYS A 65 5.57 -2.15 14.47
C LYS A 65 6.42 -3.31 14.98
N ALA A 66 7.70 -3.11 15.28
CA ALA A 66 8.52 -4.14 15.90
C ALA A 66 7.74 -4.77 17.07
N PRO A 67 7.75 -6.10 17.22
CA PRO A 67 7.00 -6.76 18.29
C PRO A 67 7.62 -6.33 19.62
N LEU A 68 6.94 -5.42 20.32
CA LEU A 68 7.37 -4.92 21.62
C LEU A 68 6.38 -5.39 22.68
N LEU A 69 6.82 -6.40 23.42
CA LEU A 69 6.44 -6.61 24.80
C LEU A 69 6.95 -5.39 25.60
N GLY A 70 6.04 -4.51 26.02
CA GLY A 70 6.38 -3.35 26.84
C GLY A 70 5.85 -2.06 26.25
N SER A 71 4.74 -1.59 26.83
CA SER A 71 4.29 -0.22 26.71
C SER A 71 5.33 0.69 27.36
N GLY A 72 6.16 1.35 26.55
CA GLY A 72 7.24 2.19 27.06
C GLY A 72 7.99 2.90 25.95
N PHE A 73 7.63 4.16 25.72
CA PHE A 73 8.53 5.24 25.31
C PHE A 73 9.61 4.89 24.26
N HIS A 74 9.26 4.97 22.97
CA HIS A 74 10.23 5.17 21.90
C HIS A 74 9.70 6.24 20.91
N THR A 75 10.12 7.49 21.14
CA THR A 75 10.29 8.57 20.16
C THR A 75 9.62 8.43 18.77
N SER A 76 8.29 8.52 18.71
CA SER A 76 7.52 8.64 17.45
C SER A 76 7.45 10.08 16.89
N VAL A 77 8.13 11.03 17.54
CA VAL A 77 8.01 12.49 17.34
C VAL A 77 8.36 12.98 15.92
N GLY A 78 9.01 12.16 15.08
CA GLY A 78 9.38 12.55 13.71
C GLY A 78 8.47 12.03 12.60
N LYS A 79 7.74 10.91 12.79
CA LYS A 79 6.98 10.25 11.71
C LYS A 79 5.51 10.64 11.67
N GLU A 80 4.95 11.05 12.80
CA GLU A 80 3.60 11.64 12.86
C GLU A 80 3.52 12.92 12.02
N SER A 81 4.56 13.77 12.08
CA SER A 81 4.65 15.01 11.30
C SER A 81 4.62 14.76 9.78
N ARG A 82 5.22 13.66 9.30
CA ARG A 82 5.17 13.28 7.89
C ARG A 82 3.79 12.77 7.49
N ALA A 83 3.17 11.93 8.31
CA ALA A 83 1.81 11.46 8.07
C ALA A 83 0.81 12.64 8.06
N GLN A 84 0.98 13.60 8.97
CA GLN A 84 0.20 14.83 9.03
C GLN A 84 0.42 15.71 7.78
N THR A 85 1.66 15.83 7.31
CA THR A 85 1.98 16.56 6.06
C THR A 85 1.30 15.92 4.85
N LEU A 86 1.32 14.58 4.77
CA LEU A 86 0.65 13.84 3.68
C LEU A 86 -0.87 13.98 3.76
N GLN A 87 -1.44 13.90 4.96
CA GLN A 87 -2.89 14.06 5.15
C GLN A 87 -3.36 15.48 4.83
N GLY A 88 -2.59 16.49 5.24
CA GLY A 88 -2.83 17.89 4.88
C GLY A 88 -2.75 18.11 3.38
N GLY A 89 -1.70 17.57 2.73
CA GLY A 89 -1.53 17.65 1.29
C GLY A 89 -2.65 16.96 0.51
N LYS A 90 -3.13 15.80 0.98
CA LYS A 90 -4.28 15.10 0.36
C LYS A 90 -5.54 15.98 0.34
N ARG A 91 -5.83 16.65 1.45
CA ARG A 91 -7.00 17.56 1.55
C ARG A 91 -6.85 18.73 0.59
N GLN A 92 -5.69 19.37 0.55
CA GLN A 92 -5.43 20.49 -0.37
C GLN A 92 -5.49 20.08 -1.85
N ILE A 93 -4.94 18.91 -2.20
CA ILE A 93 -5.05 18.34 -3.56
C ILE A 93 -6.53 18.15 -3.95
N GLN A 94 -7.35 17.62 -3.04
CA GLN A 94 -8.78 17.43 -3.28
C GLN A 94 -9.54 18.77 -3.42
N GLN A 95 -9.18 19.77 -2.61
CA GLN A 95 -9.79 21.10 -2.66
C GLN A 95 -9.46 21.84 -3.97
N LEU A 96 -8.20 21.86 -4.39
CA LEU A 96 -7.80 22.48 -5.66
C LEU A 96 -8.34 21.66 -6.84
N GLY A 97 -8.31 20.34 -6.72
CA GLY A 97 -8.84 19.41 -7.71
C GLY A 97 -10.32 19.59 -8.01
N SER A 98 -11.14 19.83 -6.98
CA SER A 98 -12.57 20.06 -7.15
C SER A 98 -12.87 21.40 -7.82
N GLN A 99 -12.08 22.44 -7.53
CA GLN A 99 -12.19 23.75 -8.19
C GLN A 99 -11.80 23.68 -9.68
N LEU A 100 -10.76 22.91 -10.01
CA LEU A 100 -10.31 22.66 -11.38
C LEU A 100 -11.15 21.61 -12.12
N GLN A 101 -12.16 21.03 -11.47
CA GLN A 101 -13.00 19.94 -12.00
C GLN A 101 -12.18 18.75 -12.55
N LEU A 102 -11.12 18.36 -11.84
CA LEU A 102 -10.28 17.23 -12.22
C LEU A 102 -10.91 15.89 -11.84
N ASN A 103 -10.64 14.87 -12.64
CA ASN A 103 -11.10 13.51 -12.37
C ASN A 103 -10.38 12.90 -11.15
N GLN A 104 -11.04 12.00 -10.41
CA GLN A 104 -10.47 11.34 -9.23
C GLN A 104 -9.17 10.59 -9.55
N HIS A 105 -9.10 9.95 -10.73
CA HIS A 105 -7.89 9.29 -11.21
C HIS A 105 -6.67 10.24 -11.26
N CYS A 106 -6.88 11.48 -11.72
CA CYS A 106 -5.83 12.50 -11.78
C CYS A 106 -5.42 12.94 -10.37
N LEU A 107 -6.37 13.05 -9.44
CA LEU A 107 -6.10 13.44 -8.05
C LEU A 107 -5.31 12.38 -7.29
N ASP A 108 -5.63 11.10 -7.47
CA ASP A 108 -4.87 10.00 -6.87
C ASP A 108 -3.44 9.94 -7.44
N THR A 109 -3.30 10.12 -8.75
CA THR A 109 -1.98 10.19 -9.40
C THR A 109 -1.16 11.40 -8.89
N ALA A 110 -1.79 12.57 -8.74
CA ALA A 110 -1.13 13.76 -8.19
C ALA A 110 -0.71 13.55 -6.74
N PHE A 111 -1.53 12.86 -5.94
CA PHE A 111 -1.19 12.50 -4.57
C PHE A 111 0.00 11.53 -4.51
N ASN A 112 0.10 10.57 -5.44
CA ASN A 112 1.26 9.69 -5.54
C ASN A 112 2.55 10.47 -5.85
N PHE A 113 2.50 11.44 -6.77
CA PHE A 113 3.65 12.34 -7.00
C PHE A 113 4.00 13.14 -5.74
N PHE A 114 3.00 13.69 -5.04
CA PHE A 114 3.23 14.41 -3.79
C PHE A 114 3.90 13.54 -2.71
N LYS A 115 3.48 12.27 -2.58
CA LYS A 115 4.15 11.30 -1.68
C LYS A 115 5.63 11.15 -2.02
N MET A 116 5.99 11.05 -3.30
CA MET A 116 7.39 10.95 -3.73
C MET A 116 8.19 12.23 -3.40
N VAL A 117 7.59 13.39 -3.62
CA VAL A 117 8.21 14.71 -3.35
C VAL A 117 8.49 14.89 -1.85
N VAL A 118 7.55 14.52 -1.00
CA VAL A 118 7.71 14.51 0.47
C VAL A 118 8.78 13.50 0.88
N SER A 119 8.79 12.31 0.28
CA SER A 119 9.80 11.27 0.56
C SER A 119 11.23 11.72 0.24
N LYS A 120 11.40 12.54 -0.81
CA LYS A 120 12.69 13.11 -1.23
C LYS A 120 13.02 14.44 -0.55
N HIS A 121 12.22 14.88 0.44
CA HIS A 121 12.39 16.14 1.16
C HIS A 121 12.38 17.41 0.27
N LEU A 122 11.75 17.34 -0.91
CA LEU A 122 11.67 18.45 -1.88
C LEU A 122 10.65 19.53 -1.46
N THR A 123 9.99 19.35 -0.31
CA THR A 123 9.09 20.33 0.31
C THR A 123 9.81 21.32 1.23
N ARG A 124 11.09 21.09 1.57
CA ARG A 124 11.84 21.97 2.49
C ARG A 124 12.14 23.32 1.84
N GLY A 125 11.77 24.41 2.52
CA GLY A 125 12.03 25.79 2.07
C GLY A 125 11.08 26.30 0.99
N ARG A 126 10.04 25.54 0.64
CA ARG A 126 9.01 25.92 -0.33
C ARG A 126 7.65 25.86 0.34
N LYS A 127 6.73 26.76 -0.02
CA LYS A 127 5.34 26.66 0.45
C LYS A 127 4.71 25.38 -0.12
N THR A 128 4.07 24.59 0.73
CA THR A 128 3.45 23.31 0.35
C THR A 128 2.42 23.47 -0.76
N GLU A 129 1.69 24.58 -0.79
CA GLU A 129 0.68 24.93 -1.79
C GLU A 129 1.27 24.97 -3.22
N HIS A 130 2.44 25.60 -3.41
CA HIS A 130 3.13 25.64 -4.70
C HIS A 130 3.59 24.25 -5.13
N VAL A 131 4.03 23.42 -4.18
CA VAL A 131 4.46 22.05 -4.46
C VAL A 131 3.28 21.20 -4.92
N ILE A 132 2.13 21.36 -4.28
CA ILE A 132 0.88 20.68 -4.64
C ILE A 132 0.41 21.12 -6.02
N ALA A 133 0.40 22.42 -6.29
CA ALA A 133 0.05 22.95 -7.61
C ALA A 133 0.97 22.42 -8.71
N ALA A 134 2.28 22.34 -8.46
CA ALA A 134 3.22 21.74 -9.41
C ALA A 134 2.93 20.24 -9.66
N CYS A 135 2.55 19.48 -8.63
CA CYS A 135 2.17 18.07 -8.77
C CYS A 135 0.87 17.91 -9.58
N LEU A 136 -0.12 18.77 -9.34
CA LEU A 136 -1.38 18.78 -10.11
C LEU A 136 -1.12 19.13 -11.58
N TYR A 137 -0.35 20.19 -11.84
CA TYR A 137 -0.01 20.59 -13.20
C TYR A 137 0.73 19.49 -13.97
N LEU A 138 1.65 18.78 -13.30
CA LEU A 138 2.35 17.65 -13.92
C LEU A 138 1.36 16.58 -14.43
N VAL A 139 0.34 16.24 -13.62
CA VAL A 139 -0.67 15.24 -14.00
C VAL A 139 -1.60 15.75 -15.10
N CYS A 140 -2.04 17.01 -15.02
CA CYS A 140 -2.85 17.61 -16.08
C CYS A 140 -2.13 17.56 -17.44
N ARG A 141 -0.80 17.77 -17.43
CA ARG A 141 0.03 17.67 -18.64
C ARG A 141 0.22 16.24 -19.12
N THR A 142 0.32 15.24 -18.24
CA THR A 142 0.46 13.84 -18.66
C THR A 142 -0.85 13.27 -19.20
N GLU A 143 -1.99 13.67 -18.65
CA GLU A 143 -3.32 13.22 -19.09
C GLU A 143 -3.85 14.02 -20.30
N GLY A 144 -3.17 15.10 -20.68
CA GLY A 144 -3.54 15.92 -21.83
C GLY A 144 -4.78 16.79 -21.61
N THR A 145 -5.07 17.18 -20.36
CA THR A 145 -6.22 18.03 -20.05
C THR A 145 -5.93 19.50 -20.38
N PRO A 146 -6.94 20.30 -20.77
CA PRO A 146 -6.76 21.69 -21.20
C PRO A 146 -6.60 22.68 -20.03
N HIS A 147 -5.92 22.28 -18.94
CA HIS A 147 -5.70 23.15 -17.77
C HIS A 147 -4.38 23.92 -17.91
N MET A 148 -4.44 25.24 -17.85
CA MET A 148 -3.28 26.11 -18.01
C MET A 148 -2.61 26.43 -16.67
N LEU A 149 -1.33 26.83 -16.71
CA LEU A 149 -0.60 27.28 -15.52
C LEU A 149 -1.24 28.51 -14.86
N LEU A 150 -1.92 29.34 -15.65
CA LEU A 150 -2.62 30.52 -15.18
C LEU A 150 -3.78 30.15 -14.24
N ASP A 151 -4.55 29.12 -14.58
CA ASP A 151 -5.68 28.65 -13.76
C ASP A 151 -5.23 28.25 -12.34
N LEU A 152 -4.07 27.58 -12.23
CA LEU A 152 -3.50 27.24 -10.92
C LEU A 152 -2.90 28.45 -10.19
N SER A 153 -2.43 29.46 -10.93
CA SER A 153 -1.86 30.67 -10.33
C SER A 153 -2.94 31.54 -9.70
N ASP A 154 -4.10 31.66 -10.34
CA ASP A 154 -5.26 32.38 -9.83
C ASP A 154 -5.82 31.74 -8.55
N LEU A 155 -5.74 30.41 -8.43
CA LEU A 155 -6.15 29.68 -7.23
C LEU A 155 -5.17 29.80 -6.04
N LEU A 156 -3.96 30.31 -6.29
CA LEU A 156 -2.88 30.40 -5.30
C LEU A 156 -2.57 31.84 -4.85
N GLN A 157 -3.31 32.85 -5.34
CA GLN A 157 -3.19 34.25 -4.91
C GLN A 157 -3.63 34.46 -3.46
#